data_AF-A0A3C0DLI5-F1
#
_entry.id   AF-A0A3C0DLI5-F1
#
_cell.length_a   1.000
_cell.length_b   1.000
_cell.length_c   1.000
_cell.angle_alpha   90.00
_cell.angle_beta   90.00
_cell.angle_gamma   90.00
#
_symmetry.space_group_name_H-M   'P 1'
#
loop_
_entity.id
_entity.type
_entity.pdbx_description
1 polymer ?
#
loop_
_entity_poly.entity_id
_entity_poly.type
_entity_poly.pdbx_seq_one_letter_code
_entity_poly.pdbx_strand_id
1 'polypeptide(L)'
;MAEKVLMKGNEAIAEGAIAAGCQCFFGYPITPQNEVPEHMSKRMIELGRVFLQAESEVAAINMVYGAAGAGARVMTSSSSPGISLKQEGISYIATAELPAVIVNVQRGGPGLGGLCPSQSDYFQATKGGGHGDYHLIVLAPSSVQELYDMVGDAFDLADKYRNPAMLLTDAVIGQMMEPVELKERKVPNVDKSWATTGHQGKRKHNIVNSLGLAWDELAEMNKRLYDKYETIKANEVRIEEQNVNDADLVVIAYGSSSRVAKSAIALARANGVKVGLLRPIT
;
A
#
# COMPACT_ATOMS: atom_id res chain seq x y z
N MET A 1 -6.10 -28.60 2.69
CA MET A 1 -6.73 -27.28 2.52
C MET A 1 -6.36 -26.48 3.76
N ALA A 2 -5.77 -25.30 3.63
CA ALA A 2 -5.53 -24.48 4.81
C ALA A 2 -6.89 -24.04 5.40
N GLU A 3 -6.92 -23.86 6.71
CA GLU A 3 -8.11 -23.47 7.45
C GLU A 3 -8.54 -22.06 7.03
N LYS A 4 -9.82 -21.89 6.69
CA LYS A 4 -10.38 -20.59 6.35
C LYS A 4 -10.95 -19.95 7.61
N VAL A 5 -10.55 -18.71 7.88
CA VAL A 5 -11.03 -17.93 9.01
C VAL A 5 -11.88 -16.79 8.49
N LEU A 6 -13.04 -16.58 9.09
CA LEU A 6 -13.90 -15.44 8.78
C LEU A 6 -13.36 -14.19 9.49
N MET A 7 -12.98 -13.16 8.74
CA MET A 7 -12.41 -11.92 9.31
C MET A 7 -12.77 -10.70 8.49
N LYS A 8 -12.63 -9.51 9.09
CA LYS A 8 -12.81 -8.23 8.40
C LYS A 8 -11.62 -7.94 7.47
N GLY A 9 -11.86 -7.14 6.43
CA GLY A 9 -10.81 -6.58 5.56
C GLY A 9 -9.62 -5.97 6.30
N ASN A 10 -9.90 -5.11 7.28
CA ASN A 10 -8.87 -4.43 8.06
C ASN A 10 -8.04 -5.41 8.93
N GLU A 11 -8.67 -6.47 9.46
CA GLU A 11 -7.96 -7.52 10.20
C GLU A 11 -7.07 -8.35 9.25
N ALA A 12 -7.58 -8.63 8.04
CA ALA A 12 -6.83 -9.32 6.99
C ALA A 12 -5.60 -8.53 6.52
N ILE A 13 -5.70 -7.19 6.44
CA ILE A 13 -4.54 -6.31 6.19
C ILE A 13 -3.46 -6.53 7.26
N ALA A 14 -3.85 -6.54 8.53
CA ALA A 14 -2.92 -6.69 9.64
C ALA A 14 -2.26 -8.08 9.66
N GLU A 15 -3.01 -9.17 9.48
CA GLU A 15 -2.44 -10.52 9.37
C GLU A 15 -1.56 -10.67 8.11
N GLY A 16 -1.93 -10.05 6.99
CA GLY A 16 -1.12 -10.03 5.78
C GLY A 16 0.23 -9.34 6.01
N ALA A 17 0.24 -8.23 6.75
CA ALA A 17 1.47 -7.54 7.12
C ALA A 17 2.36 -8.36 8.06
N ILE A 18 1.75 -9.05 9.03
CA ILE A 18 2.45 -9.93 9.95
C ILE A 18 3.12 -11.07 9.20
N ALA A 19 2.38 -11.72 8.30
CA ALA A 19 2.87 -12.80 7.44
C ALA A 19 3.98 -12.32 6.50
N ALA A 20 3.90 -11.07 6.02
CA ALA A 20 4.94 -10.41 5.25
C ALA A 20 6.16 -9.98 6.08
N GLY A 21 6.22 -10.29 7.38
CA GLY A 21 7.38 -10.00 8.22
C GLY A 21 7.51 -8.53 8.64
N CYS A 22 6.41 -7.78 8.64
CA CYS A 22 6.38 -6.41 9.17
C CYS A 22 6.88 -6.38 10.62
N GLN A 23 7.92 -5.59 10.91
CA GLN A 23 8.58 -5.48 12.21
C GLN A 23 8.11 -4.27 13.02
N CYS A 24 7.68 -3.20 12.33
CA CYS A 24 7.26 -1.96 12.97
C CYS A 24 5.95 -1.47 12.36
N PHE A 25 5.01 -1.07 13.21
CA PHE A 25 3.80 -0.36 12.82
C PHE A 25 3.70 0.97 13.56
N PHE A 26 3.48 2.04 12.79
CA PHE A 26 3.24 3.38 13.33
C PHE A 26 1.95 3.93 12.72
N GLY A 27 0.98 4.32 13.56
CA GLY A 27 -0.32 4.77 13.08
C GLY A 27 -1.00 5.75 14.02
N TYR A 28 -1.98 6.49 13.47
CA TYR A 28 -2.88 7.35 14.23
C TYR A 28 -4.32 6.88 13.97
N PRO A 29 -5.18 6.78 15.00
CA PRO A 29 -6.56 6.35 14.81
C PRO A 29 -7.36 7.31 13.92
N ILE A 30 -7.95 6.77 12.86
CA ILE A 30 -8.88 7.44 11.95
C ILE A 30 -9.82 6.41 11.31
N THR A 31 -11.13 6.70 11.31
CA THR A 31 -12.13 5.84 10.67
C THR A 31 -12.01 5.93 9.14
N PRO A 32 -12.07 4.83 8.37
CA PRO A 32 -12.51 3.48 8.75
C PRO A 32 -11.37 2.45 8.84
N GLN A 33 -10.14 2.86 9.14
CA GLN A 33 -9.01 1.93 9.24
C GLN A 33 -8.73 1.42 10.66
N ASN A 34 -9.47 1.86 11.68
CA ASN A 34 -9.14 1.67 13.10
C ASN A 34 -8.93 0.21 13.53
N GLU A 35 -9.58 -0.74 12.88
CA GLU A 35 -9.38 -2.17 13.17
C GLU A 35 -7.95 -2.64 12.79
N VAL A 36 -7.25 -1.95 11.87
CA VAL A 36 -5.84 -2.25 11.55
C VAL A 36 -4.92 -2.00 12.75
N PRO A 37 -4.81 -0.78 13.33
CA PRO A 37 -3.98 -0.54 14.49
C PRO A 37 -4.48 -1.28 15.73
N GLU A 38 -5.79 -1.48 15.89
CA GLU A 38 -6.33 -2.29 16.98
C GLU A 38 -5.78 -3.73 16.94
N HIS A 39 -5.88 -4.39 15.79
CA HIS A 39 -5.37 -5.75 15.62
C HIS A 39 -3.85 -5.82 15.74
N MET A 40 -3.14 -4.87 15.14
CA MET A 40 -1.68 -4.77 15.21
C MET A 40 -1.17 -4.53 16.63
N SER A 41 -1.90 -3.78 17.47
CA SER A 41 -1.52 -3.50 18.85
C SER A 41 -1.35 -4.77 19.68
N LYS A 42 -2.22 -5.76 19.45
CA LYS A 42 -2.15 -7.06 20.12
C LYS A 42 -1.06 -7.94 19.49
N ARG A 43 -1.11 -8.11 18.17
CA ARG A 43 -0.27 -9.09 17.46
C ARG A 43 1.20 -8.73 17.45
N MET A 44 1.54 -7.44 17.38
CA MET A 44 2.93 -7.02 17.44
C MET A 44 3.57 -7.36 18.79
N ILE A 45 2.83 -7.20 19.90
CA ILE A 45 3.30 -7.58 21.23
C ILE A 45 3.52 -9.10 21.34
N GLU A 46 2.56 -9.90 20.87
CA GLU A 46 2.67 -11.37 20.84
C GLU A 46 3.93 -11.86 20.09
N LEU A 47 4.35 -11.12 19.07
CA LEU A 47 5.49 -11.45 18.22
C LEU A 47 6.80 -10.77 18.65
N GLY A 48 6.80 -9.97 19.73
CA GLY A 48 7.98 -9.21 20.18
C GLY A 48 8.42 -8.10 19.19
N ARG A 49 7.47 -7.56 18.43
CA ARG A 49 7.64 -6.53 17.40
C ARG A 49 7.15 -5.16 17.87
N VAL A 50 7.43 -4.11 17.11
CA VAL A 50 7.12 -2.73 17.52
C VAL A 50 5.75 -2.30 17.02
N PHE A 51 4.88 -1.92 17.95
CA PHE A 51 3.67 -1.15 17.69
C PHE A 51 3.75 0.17 18.46
N LEU A 52 3.46 1.28 17.80
CA LEU A 52 3.32 2.56 18.46
C LEU A 52 2.19 3.37 17.83
N GLN A 53 1.25 3.79 18.68
CA GLN A 53 0.24 4.77 18.33
C GLN A 53 0.86 6.17 18.42
N ALA A 54 1.02 6.83 17.28
CA ALA A 54 1.58 8.17 17.21
C ALA A 54 0.54 9.21 17.68
N GLU A 55 0.99 10.43 17.88
CA GLU A 55 0.16 11.59 18.23
C GLU A 55 -0.55 12.21 17.01
N SER A 56 -0.04 11.95 15.79
CA SER A 56 -0.59 12.43 14.53
C SER A 56 -0.13 11.59 13.34
N GLU A 57 -0.79 11.74 12.19
CA GLU A 57 -0.35 11.10 10.96
C GLU A 57 1.03 11.57 10.48
N VAL A 58 1.36 12.84 10.74
CA VAL A 58 2.67 13.45 10.44
C VAL A 58 3.77 12.77 11.25
N ALA A 59 3.55 12.56 12.55
CA ALA A 59 4.50 11.85 13.39
C ALA A 59 4.66 10.39 12.94
N ALA A 60 3.53 9.70 12.69
CA ALA A 60 3.56 8.32 12.24
C ALA A 60 4.35 8.11 10.94
N ILE A 61 4.21 8.97 9.93
CA ILE A 61 4.97 8.79 8.67
C ILE A 61 6.47 9.08 8.84
N ASN A 62 6.84 10.01 9.72
CA ASN A 62 8.25 10.26 10.02
C ASN A 62 8.89 9.14 10.86
N MET A 63 8.12 8.46 11.72
CA MET A 63 8.57 7.23 12.37
C MET A 63 8.77 6.10 11.36
N VAL A 64 7.88 5.98 10.36
CA VAL A 64 8.06 5.05 9.23
C VAL A 64 9.36 5.35 8.49
N TYR A 65 9.62 6.62 8.14
CA TYR A 65 10.87 7.03 7.49
C TYR A 65 12.11 6.58 8.29
N GLY A 66 12.14 6.83 9.60
CA GLY A 66 13.25 6.43 10.47
C GLY A 66 13.45 4.91 10.55
N ALA A 67 12.37 4.16 10.74
CA ALA A 67 12.43 2.70 10.82
C ALA A 67 12.81 2.04 9.49
N ALA A 68 12.28 2.56 8.37
CA ALA A 68 12.66 2.11 7.03
C ALA A 68 14.14 2.41 6.75
N GLY A 69 14.63 3.60 7.14
CA GLY A 69 16.05 3.97 7.07
C GLY A 69 16.96 3.03 7.86
N ALA A 70 16.49 2.56 9.02
CA ALA A 70 17.16 1.53 9.82
C ALA A 70 17.02 0.09 9.26
N GLY A 71 16.35 -0.08 8.12
CA GLY A 71 16.21 -1.36 7.42
C GLY A 71 15.07 -2.25 7.93
N ALA A 72 14.19 -1.77 8.80
CA ALA A 72 13.01 -2.53 9.24
C ALA A 72 11.97 -2.61 8.10
N ARG A 73 11.30 -3.76 7.96
CA ARG A 73 10.03 -3.80 7.19
C ARG A 73 8.98 -3.10 8.03
N VAL A 74 8.51 -1.95 7.57
CA VAL A 74 7.65 -1.05 8.34
C VAL A 74 6.41 -0.67 7.54
N MET A 75 5.31 -0.44 8.25
CA MET A 75 4.09 0.09 7.64
C MET A 75 3.38 1.14 8.49
N THR A 76 2.45 1.82 7.83
CA THR A 76 1.43 2.68 8.45
C THR A 76 0.09 2.44 7.76
N SER A 77 -1.00 2.75 8.45
CA SER A 77 -2.34 2.81 7.87
C SER A 77 -3.00 4.13 8.21
N SER A 78 -3.85 4.62 7.31
CA SER A 78 -4.64 5.82 7.50
C SER A 78 -5.85 5.82 6.55
N SER A 79 -6.57 6.94 6.51
CA SER A 79 -7.69 7.19 5.60
C SER A 79 -7.55 8.60 5.05
N SER A 80 -8.05 8.83 3.84
CA SER A 80 -8.06 10.09 3.05
C SER A 80 -7.42 11.33 3.70
N PRO A 81 -8.00 11.98 4.74
CA PRO A 81 -7.39 13.19 5.31
C PRO A 81 -6.03 12.92 5.96
N GLY A 82 -5.90 11.80 6.65
CA GLY A 82 -4.65 11.38 7.26
C GLY A 82 -3.59 11.01 6.24
N ILE A 83 -3.95 10.47 5.07
CA ILE A 83 -2.99 10.31 3.95
C ILE A 83 -2.53 11.67 3.43
N SER A 84 -3.43 12.65 3.39
CA SER A 84 -3.08 14.03 3.02
C SER A 84 -2.05 14.64 3.98
N LEU A 85 -2.19 14.39 5.29
CA LEU A 85 -1.19 14.80 6.30
C LEU A 85 0.15 14.07 6.15
N LYS A 86 0.18 12.87 5.57
CA LYS A 86 1.41 12.09 5.35
C LYS A 86 2.17 12.48 4.10
N GLN A 87 1.60 13.27 3.20
CA GLN A 87 2.14 13.50 1.85
C GLN A 87 3.58 14.00 1.81
N GLU A 88 3.96 14.89 2.75
CA GLU A 88 5.34 15.35 2.88
C GLU A 88 6.29 14.17 3.19
N GLY A 89 5.98 13.38 4.20
CA GLY A 89 6.79 12.22 4.57
C GLY A 89 6.81 11.13 3.50
N ILE A 90 5.71 10.95 2.76
CA ILE A 90 5.65 10.01 1.63
C ILE A 90 6.63 10.43 0.53
N SER A 91 6.67 11.73 0.18
CA SER A 91 7.64 12.26 -0.78
C SER A 91 9.10 12.05 -0.31
N TYR A 92 9.37 12.28 0.99
CA TYR A 92 10.69 12.02 1.56
C TYR A 92 11.09 10.54 1.51
N ILE A 93 10.18 9.62 1.82
CA ILE A 93 10.42 8.16 1.75
C ILE A 93 10.72 7.74 0.30
N ALA A 94 9.96 8.25 -0.68
CA ALA A 94 10.17 7.93 -2.09
C ALA A 94 11.53 8.43 -2.60
N THR A 95 11.89 9.66 -2.25
CA THR A 95 13.15 10.29 -2.66
C THR A 95 14.36 9.66 -1.98
N ALA A 96 14.24 9.30 -0.70
CA ALA A 96 15.28 8.60 0.06
C ALA A 96 15.38 7.09 -0.30
N GLU A 97 14.54 6.61 -1.22
CA GLU A 97 14.52 5.24 -1.73
C GLU A 97 14.39 4.21 -0.59
N LEU A 98 13.38 4.44 0.26
CA LEU A 98 13.10 3.62 1.43
C LEU A 98 11.90 2.70 1.20
N PRO A 99 12.01 1.39 1.50
CA PRO A 99 10.89 0.46 1.41
C PRO A 99 9.94 0.66 2.61
N ALA A 100 8.69 0.98 2.33
CA ALA A 100 7.63 1.08 3.33
C ALA A 100 6.27 0.78 2.69
N VAL A 101 5.35 0.22 3.48
CA VAL A 101 3.95 0.00 3.06
C VAL A 101 3.03 1.01 3.71
N ILE A 102 2.21 1.66 2.90
CA ILE A 102 1.19 2.62 3.34
C ILE A 102 -0.18 2.07 2.96
N VAL A 103 -1.08 1.91 3.92
CA VAL A 103 -2.46 1.49 3.64
C VAL A 103 -3.36 2.71 3.68
N ASN A 104 -4.05 2.99 2.57
CA ASN A 104 -5.13 3.97 2.53
C ASN A 104 -6.48 3.24 2.47
N VAL A 105 -7.23 3.29 3.56
CA VAL A 105 -8.64 2.85 3.58
C VAL A 105 -9.51 4.06 3.29
N GLN A 106 -9.88 4.23 2.03
CA GLN A 106 -10.55 5.42 1.53
C GLN A 106 -11.95 5.61 2.14
N ARG A 107 -12.31 6.88 2.34
CA ARG A 107 -13.66 7.34 2.71
C ARG A 107 -14.03 8.58 1.91
N GLY A 108 -15.29 9.01 1.98
CA GLY A 108 -15.79 10.17 1.24
C GLY A 108 -15.03 11.45 1.56
N GLY A 109 -14.55 12.16 0.53
CA GLY A 109 -13.98 13.51 0.60
C GLY A 109 -14.72 14.49 -0.34
N PRO A 110 -14.19 15.71 -0.61
CA PRO A 110 -12.94 16.30 -0.10
C PRO A 110 -13.08 16.90 1.33
N GLY A 111 -11.98 17.46 1.87
CA GLY A 111 -11.96 18.06 3.21
C GLY A 111 -11.99 17.02 4.32
N LEU A 112 -12.70 17.29 5.44
CA LEU A 112 -12.96 16.27 6.46
C LEU A 112 -13.78 15.10 5.88
N GLY A 113 -14.66 15.44 4.93
CA GLY A 113 -15.47 14.50 4.19
C GLY A 113 -16.53 13.80 5.05
N GLY A 114 -16.88 12.59 4.65
CA GLY A 114 -17.83 11.72 5.34
C GLY A 114 -17.25 10.32 5.56
N LEU A 115 -17.88 9.55 6.43
CA LEU A 115 -17.47 8.16 6.71
C LEU A 115 -17.99 7.15 5.68
N CYS A 116 -18.81 7.61 4.72
CA CYS A 116 -19.31 6.77 3.65
C CYS A 116 -18.15 6.20 2.83
N PRO A 117 -18.25 4.94 2.37
CA PRO A 117 -17.25 4.38 1.47
C PRO A 117 -17.10 5.21 0.19
N SER A 118 -15.86 5.39 -0.25
CA SER A 118 -15.52 6.12 -1.47
C SER A 118 -14.24 5.56 -2.06
N GLN A 119 -14.02 5.84 -3.35
CA GLN A 119 -12.79 5.55 -4.07
C GLN A 119 -12.19 6.85 -4.65
N SER A 120 -12.40 7.98 -3.96
CA SER A 120 -12.06 9.34 -4.45
C SER A 120 -10.58 9.73 -4.28
N ASP A 121 -9.77 8.92 -3.60
CA ASP A 121 -8.34 9.22 -3.41
C ASP A 121 -7.48 8.70 -4.57
N TYR A 122 -8.11 8.24 -5.67
CA TYR A 122 -7.44 7.66 -6.82
C TYR A 122 -6.26 8.49 -7.31
N PHE A 123 -6.44 9.80 -7.51
CA PHE A 123 -5.36 10.67 -7.98
C PHE A 123 -4.30 10.89 -6.90
N GLN A 124 -4.70 11.05 -5.64
CA GLN A 124 -3.75 11.16 -4.53
C GLN A 124 -2.82 9.93 -4.44
N ALA A 125 -3.36 8.74 -4.70
CA ALA A 125 -2.60 7.50 -4.68
C ALA A 125 -1.75 7.32 -5.96
N THR A 126 -2.34 7.49 -7.15
CA THR A 126 -1.72 7.11 -8.44
C THR A 126 -0.93 8.21 -9.12
N LYS A 127 -1.23 9.48 -8.82
CA LYS A 127 -0.54 10.66 -9.37
C LYS A 127 0.31 11.38 -8.31
N GLY A 128 0.11 11.05 -7.03
CA GLY A 128 0.76 11.70 -5.91
C GLY A 128 -0.08 12.82 -5.29
N GLY A 129 0.41 13.36 -4.18
CA GLY A 129 -0.19 14.47 -3.45
C GLY A 129 0.82 15.30 -2.65
N GLY A 130 2.03 14.80 -2.46
CA GLY A 130 3.19 15.55 -1.95
C GLY A 130 3.89 16.33 -3.05
N HIS A 131 5.02 16.93 -2.70
CA HIS A 131 5.85 17.69 -3.62
C HIS A 131 6.80 16.78 -4.42
N GLY A 132 7.15 17.19 -5.63
CA GLY A 132 8.06 16.47 -6.53
C GLY A 132 7.38 15.38 -7.35
N ASP A 133 8.02 14.99 -8.46
CA ASP A 133 7.50 13.99 -9.41
C ASP A 133 7.76 12.54 -8.93
N TYR A 134 7.45 12.27 -7.65
CA TYR A 134 7.59 10.93 -7.08
C TYR A 134 6.45 10.01 -7.54
N HIS A 135 6.70 8.70 -7.53
CA HIS A 135 5.70 7.71 -7.90
C HIS A 135 5.66 6.58 -6.87
N LEU A 136 4.45 6.23 -6.43
CA LEU A 136 4.21 5.09 -5.54
C LEU A 136 3.82 3.86 -6.35
N ILE A 137 4.14 2.68 -5.83
CA ILE A 137 3.58 1.43 -6.34
C ILE A 137 2.21 1.25 -5.69
N VAL A 138 1.11 1.37 -6.45
CA VAL A 138 -0.25 1.31 -5.88
C VAL A 138 -0.88 -0.03 -6.21
N LEU A 139 -1.43 -0.71 -5.20
CA LEU A 139 -2.18 -1.96 -5.35
C LEU A 139 -3.65 -1.75 -4.94
N ALA A 140 -4.58 -2.19 -5.76
CA ALA A 140 -6.03 -2.00 -5.61
C ALA A 140 -6.79 -3.34 -5.43
N PRO A 141 -6.82 -3.89 -4.20
CA PRO A 141 -7.51 -5.14 -3.90
C PRO A 141 -9.02 -5.00 -4.03
N SER A 142 -9.68 -6.07 -4.48
CA SER A 142 -11.14 -6.17 -4.69
C SER A 142 -11.85 -7.15 -3.74
N SER A 143 -11.13 -7.81 -2.82
CA SER A 143 -11.70 -8.74 -1.82
C SER A 143 -10.86 -8.76 -0.55
N VAL A 144 -11.37 -9.36 0.53
CA VAL A 144 -10.61 -9.52 1.79
C VAL A 144 -9.42 -10.46 1.58
N GLN A 145 -9.55 -11.51 0.77
CA GLN A 145 -8.43 -12.38 0.44
C GLN A 145 -7.34 -11.61 -0.33
N GLU A 146 -7.72 -10.78 -1.29
CA GLU A 146 -6.77 -9.92 -2.00
C GLU A 146 -6.11 -8.90 -1.07
N LEU A 147 -6.83 -8.36 -0.06
CA LEU A 147 -6.20 -7.49 0.94
C LEU A 147 -5.05 -8.21 1.66
N TYR A 148 -5.30 -9.43 2.13
CA TYR A 148 -4.29 -10.24 2.81
C TYR A 148 -3.08 -10.51 1.89
N ASP A 149 -3.32 -11.00 0.68
CA ASP A 149 -2.25 -11.39 -0.25
C ASP A 149 -1.46 -10.18 -0.76
N MET A 150 -2.14 -9.09 -1.12
CA MET A 150 -1.53 -7.89 -1.72
C MET A 150 -0.76 -7.03 -0.71
N VAL A 151 -1.03 -7.13 0.59
CA VAL A 151 -0.14 -6.51 1.59
C VAL A 151 1.25 -7.12 1.52
N GLY A 152 1.33 -8.46 1.39
CA GLY A 152 2.62 -9.12 1.21
C GLY A 152 3.29 -8.73 -0.10
N ASP A 153 2.53 -8.60 -1.18
CA ASP A 153 3.05 -8.12 -2.46
C ASP A 153 3.54 -6.68 -2.36
N ALA A 154 2.85 -5.81 -1.63
CA ALA A 154 3.27 -4.43 -1.39
C ALA A 154 4.64 -4.39 -0.69
N PHE A 155 4.87 -5.23 0.33
CA PHE A 155 6.17 -5.33 0.98
C PHE A 155 7.27 -5.83 0.05
N ASP A 156 6.98 -6.85 -0.74
CA ASP A 156 7.98 -7.44 -1.63
C ASP A 156 8.32 -6.51 -2.80
N LEU A 157 7.34 -5.77 -3.32
CA LEU A 157 7.56 -4.71 -4.31
C LEU A 157 8.32 -3.53 -3.71
N ALA A 158 7.96 -3.11 -2.50
CA ALA A 158 8.64 -2.02 -1.83
C ALA A 158 10.13 -2.33 -1.62
N ASP A 159 10.42 -3.55 -1.17
CA ASP A 159 11.79 -4.04 -1.00
C ASP A 159 12.53 -4.20 -2.35
N LYS A 160 11.87 -4.78 -3.37
CA LYS A 160 12.46 -5.01 -4.71
C LYS A 160 12.94 -3.72 -5.35
N TYR A 161 12.10 -2.67 -5.30
CA TYR A 161 12.38 -1.41 -5.98
C TYR A 161 12.95 -0.33 -5.07
N ARG A 162 13.08 -0.58 -3.76
CA ARG A 162 13.40 0.47 -2.78
C ARG A 162 12.54 1.72 -3.00
N ASN A 163 11.23 1.47 -2.98
CA ASN A 163 10.21 2.47 -3.23
C ASN A 163 9.01 2.24 -2.31
N PRO A 164 8.33 3.27 -1.80
CA PRO A 164 7.10 3.07 -1.06
C PRO A 164 6.00 2.44 -1.93
N ALA A 165 5.26 1.51 -1.32
CA ALA A 165 4.08 0.89 -1.91
C ALA A 165 2.83 1.28 -1.11
N MET A 166 1.75 1.54 -1.82
CA MET A 166 0.45 1.89 -1.25
C MET A 166 -0.58 0.79 -1.54
N LEU A 167 -1.23 0.28 -0.50
CA LEU A 167 -2.44 -0.50 -0.65
C LEU A 167 -3.64 0.44 -0.61
N LEU A 168 -4.35 0.56 -1.74
CA LEU A 168 -5.48 1.45 -1.92
C LEU A 168 -6.79 0.65 -1.85
N THR A 169 -7.41 0.65 -0.68
CA THR A 169 -8.70 0.00 -0.44
C THR A 169 -9.75 1.04 -0.06
N ASP A 170 -10.96 0.62 0.27
CA ASP A 170 -12.07 1.49 0.66
C ASP A 170 -12.81 0.91 1.87
N ALA A 171 -13.67 1.73 2.47
CA ALA A 171 -14.44 1.31 3.64
C ALA A 171 -15.33 0.09 3.39
N VAL A 172 -15.76 -0.18 2.14
CA VAL A 172 -16.56 -1.39 1.83
C VAL A 172 -15.72 -2.63 2.07
N ILE A 173 -14.55 -2.71 1.43
CA ILE A 173 -13.69 -3.90 1.54
C ILE A 173 -13.04 -3.97 2.92
N GLY A 174 -12.64 -2.84 3.50
CA GLY A 174 -12.03 -2.80 4.84
C GLY A 174 -12.95 -3.32 5.95
N GLN A 175 -14.25 -3.05 5.86
CA GLN A 175 -15.21 -3.40 6.94
C GLN A 175 -16.01 -4.68 6.67
N MET A 176 -16.11 -5.13 5.42
CA MET A 176 -16.79 -6.40 5.11
C MET A 176 -16.02 -7.60 5.64
N MET A 177 -16.74 -8.69 5.90
CA MET A 177 -16.18 -9.96 6.36
C MET A 177 -16.28 -11.03 5.27
N GLU A 178 -15.18 -11.72 5.02
CA GLU A 178 -15.13 -12.86 4.10
C GLU A 178 -14.23 -13.96 4.67
N PRO A 179 -14.39 -15.22 4.23
CA PRO A 179 -13.48 -16.29 4.59
C PRO A 179 -12.11 -16.06 3.92
N VAL A 180 -11.06 -15.98 4.74
CA VAL A 180 -9.67 -15.78 4.32
C VAL A 180 -8.86 -17.03 4.61
N GLU A 181 -8.05 -17.44 3.64
CA GLU A 181 -7.04 -18.48 3.80
C GLU A 181 -5.72 -17.82 4.21
N LEU A 182 -5.34 -17.97 5.48
CA LEU A 182 -4.08 -17.46 6.00
C LEU A 182 -2.93 -18.39 5.60
N LYS A 183 -2.11 -17.93 4.65
CA LYS A 183 -0.99 -18.71 4.10
C LYS A 183 0.32 -18.28 4.72
N GLU A 184 1.15 -19.23 5.12
CA GLU A 184 2.52 -18.90 5.48
C GLU A 184 3.25 -18.28 4.27
N ARG A 185 3.79 -17.07 4.46
CA ARG A 185 4.57 -16.38 3.44
C ARG A 185 6.05 -16.47 3.80
N LYS A 186 6.86 -16.91 2.84
CA LYS A 186 8.31 -16.81 2.96
C LYS A 186 8.74 -15.37 2.72
N VAL A 187 9.21 -14.72 3.78
CA VAL A 187 9.80 -13.37 3.68
C VAL A 187 11.09 -13.46 2.84
N PRO A 188 11.20 -12.73 1.71
CA PRO A 188 12.40 -12.75 0.90
C PRO A 188 13.58 -12.15 1.66
N ASN A 189 14.76 -12.72 1.43
CA ASN A 189 16.01 -12.15 1.93
C ASN A 189 16.48 -11.08 0.96
N VAL A 190 16.37 -9.81 1.35
CA VAL A 190 16.66 -8.65 0.51
C VAL A 190 17.93 -7.99 1.01
N ASP A 191 18.78 -7.50 0.10
CA ASP A 191 19.97 -6.76 0.50
C ASP A 191 19.57 -5.44 1.19
N LYS A 192 20.09 -5.27 2.40
CA LYS A 192 19.91 -4.07 3.24
C LYS A 192 21.23 -3.41 3.58
N SER A 193 22.25 -3.59 2.73
CA SER A 193 23.55 -2.91 2.82
C SER A 193 23.43 -1.38 2.90
N TRP A 194 22.34 -0.81 2.38
CA TRP A 194 22.00 0.62 2.42
C TRP A 194 21.42 1.10 3.77
N ALA A 195 20.95 0.22 4.65
CA ALA A 195 20.31 0.61 5.91
C ALA A 195 21.29 1.30 6.89
N THR A 196 20.80 2.19 7.75
CA THR A 196 21.58 2.89 8.77
C THR A 196 21.65 2.07 10.07
N THR A 197 22.18 0.86 9.98
CA THR A 197 22.33 -0.06 11.12
C THR A 197 23.72 0.04 11.76
N GLY A 198 23.80 -0.27 13.05
CA GLY A 198 25.07 -0.35 13.77
C GLY A 198 25.99 -1.38 13.14
N HIS A 199 27.18 -0.95 12.70
CA HIS A 199 28.14 -1.82 11.99
C HIS A 199 29.50 -1.91 12.65
N GLN A 200 29.68 -1.40 13.88
CA GLN A 200 30.94 -1.49 14.66
C GLN A 200 32.19 -1.09 13.85
N GLY A 201 32.09 -0.09 12.97
CA GLY A 201 33.20 0.35 12.11
C GLY A 201 33.54 -0.56 10.91
N LYS A 202 32.78 -1.64 10.64
CA LYS A 202 33.06 -2.60 9.56
C LYS A 202 32.83 -2.08 8.13
N ARG A 203 32.17 -0.94 7.95
CA ARG A 203 31.89 -0.30 6.66
C ARG A 203 31.82 1.22 6.82
N LYS A 204 31.80 1.95 5.70
CA LYS A 204 31.52 3.40 5.71
C LYS A 204 30.09 3.64 6.21
N HIS A 205 29.88 4.72 6.96
CA HIS A 205 28.56 5.13 7.41
C HIS A 205 27.66 5.44 6.21
N ASN A 206 26.46 4.85 6.22
CA ASN A 206 25.42 5.23 5.28
C ASN A 206 24.68 6.46 5.79
N ILE A 207 24.26 7.30 4.85
CA ILE A 207 23.43 8.47 5.10
C ILE A 207 22.17 8.28 4.27
N VAL A 208 21.01 8.38 4.92
CA VAL A 208 19.69 8.35 4.30
C VAL A 208 19.12 9.75 4.37
N ASN A 209 19.04 10.42 3.23
CA ASN A 209 18.43 11.74 3.09
C ASN A 209 17.81 11.89 1.69
N SER A 210 17.06 12.97 1.51
CA SER A 210 16.43 13.37 0.24
C SER A 210 17.05 14.67 -0.30
N LEU A 211 18.34 14.92 -0.03
CA LEU A 211 19.00 16.17 -0.34
C LEU A 211 19.74 16.10 -1.68
N GLY A 212 19.40 17.02 -2.59
CA GLY A 212 20.20 17.38 -3.76
C GLY A 212 20.32 18.90 -3.81
N LEU A 213 21.33 19.45 -3.12
CA LEU A 213 21.47 20.90 -2.92
C LEU A 213 22.11 21.58 -4.14
N ALA A 214 23.02 20.89 -4.81
CA ALA A 214 23.59 21.36 -6.06
C ALA A 214 22.68 21.01 -7.25
N TRP A 215 22.71 21.86 -8.28
CA TRP A 215 21.91 21.67 -9.50
C TRP A 215 22.16 20.31 -10.16
N ASP A 216 23.43 19.91 -10.29
CA ASP A 216 23.79 18.65 -10.92
C ASP A 216 23.37 17.43 -10.07
N GLU A 217 23.54 17.52 -8.74
CA GLU A 217 23.11 16.46 -7.81
C GLU A 217 21.59 16.21 -7.88
N LEU A 218 20.80 17.30 -7.90
CA LEU A 218 19.35 17.21 -8.02
C LEU A 218 18.93 16.64 -9.38
N ALA A 219 19.59 17.05 -10.47
CA ALA A 219 19.31 16.54 -11.81
C ALA A 219 19.59 15.03 -11.92
N GLU A 220 20.71 14.57 -11.38
CA GLU A 220 21.06 13.15 -11.32
C GLU A 220 20.08 12.34 -10.47
N MET A 221 19.68 12.87 -9.32
CA MET A 221 18.68 12.24 -8.46
C MET A 221 17.33 12.11 -9.17
N ASN A 222 16.84 13.19 -9.78
CA ASN A 222 15.56 13.18 -10.50
C ASN A 222 15.58 12.19 -11.67
N LYS A 223 16.69 12.16 -12.45
CA LYS A 223 16.84 11.20 -13.54
C LYS A 223 16.83 9.76 -13.03
N ARG A 224 17.59 9.45 -11.97
CA ARG A 224 17.61 8.11 -11.36
C ARG A 224 16.22 7.67 -10.89
N LEU A 225 15.49 8.55 -10.22
CA LEU A 225 14.13 8.26 -9.76
C LEU A 225 13.17 8.05 -10.94
N TYR A 226 13.25 8.90 -11.97
CA TYR A 226 12.44 8.76 -13.18
C TYR A 226 12.69 7.41 -13.88
N ASP A 227 13.95 7.04 -14.11
CA ASP A 227 14.32 5.76 -14.74
C ASP A 227 13.82 4.56 -13.91
N LYS A 228 13.88 4.67 -12.58
CA LYS A 228 13.30 3.68 -11.66
C LYS A 228 11.77 3.57 -11.81
N TYR A 229 11.07 4.70 -11.90
CA TYR A 229 9.62 4.71 -12.06
C TYR A 229 9.17 4.16 -13.42
N GLU A 230 9.88 4.45 -14.50
CA GLU A 230 9.61 3.84 -15.80
C GLU A 230 9.83 2.32 -15.78
N THR A 231 10.87 1.86 -15.07
CA THR A 231 11.11 0.43 -14.85
C THR A 231 9.97 -0.23 -14.06
N ILE A 232 9.45 0.43 -13.03
CA ILE A 232 8.30 -0.06 -12.26
C ILE A 232 7.06 -0.16 -13.15
N LYS A 233 6.74 0.92 -13.89
CA LYS A 233 5.58 0.97 -14.80
C LYS A 233 5.63 -0.11 -15.88
N ALA A 234 6.82 -0.44 -16.38
CA ALA A 234 6.97 -1.49 -17.40
C ALA A 234 6.80 -2.90 -16.83
N ASN A 235 7.19 -3.14 -15.58
CA ASN A 235 7.27 -4.48 -15.00
C ASN A 235 6.08 -4.85 -14.10
N GLU A 236 5.39 -3.87 -13.52
CA GLU A 236 4.38 -4.10 -12.49
C GLU A 236 2.98 -3.69 -12.97
N VAL A 237 2.63 -4.07 -14.21
CA VAL A 237 1.25 -3.94 -14.72
C VAL A 237 0.49 -5.22 -14.42
N ARG A 238 -0.55 -5.12 -13.59
CA ARG A 238 -1.41 -6.24 -13.25
C ARG A 238 -2.85 -5.85 -13.55
N ILE A 239 -3.48 -6.63 -14.42
CA ILE A 239 -4.89 -6.47 -14.78
C ILE A 239 -5.62 -7.79 -14.63
N GLU A 240 -6.88 -7.73 -14.25
CA GLU A 240 -7.81 -8.84 -14.38
C GLU A 240 -8.74 -8.54 -15.56
N GLU A 241 -8.80 -9.46 -16.52
CA GLU A 241 -9.71 -9.39 -17.64
C GLU A 241 -10.76 -10.49 -17.52
N GLN A 242 -12.02 -10.12 -17.71
CA GLN A 242 -13.13 -11.07 -17.76
C GLN A 242 -13.97 -10.74 -18.98
N ASN A 243 -14.17 -11.73 -19.86
CA ASN A 243 -15.06 -11.61 -21.02
C ASN A 243 -14.69 -10.47 -21.99
N VAL A 244 -13.43 -10.05 -22.05
CA VAL A 244 -12.99 -8.89 -22.87
C VAL A 244 -12.90 -9.26 -24.36
N ASN A 245 -12.44 -10.47 -24.69
CA ASN A 245 -12.15 -10.88 -26.06
C ASN A 245 -13.35 -10.86 -27.02
N ASP A 246 -14.56 -11.06 -26.49
CA ASP A 246 -15.80 -11.11 -27.28
C ASP A 246 -16.79 -10.00 -26.90
N ALA A 247 -16.34 -8.99 -26.14
CA ALA A 247 -17.19 -7.88 -25.71
C ALA A 247 -17.30 -6.78 -26.77
N ASP A 248 -18.51 -6.26 -26.94
CA ASP A 248 -18.78 -5.02 -27.68
C ASP A 248 -18.60 -3.78 -26.78
N LEU A 249 -18.65 -3.96 -25.45
CA LEU A 249 -18.47 -2.93 -24.43
C LEU A 249 -17.57 -3.45 -23.31
N VAL A 250 -16.57 -2.67 -22.89
CA VAL A 250 -15.72 -3.01 -21.74
C VAL A 250 -15.95 -1.99 -20.62
N VAL A 251 -16.25 -2.50 -19.42
CA VAL A 251 -16.31 -1.70 -18.19
C VAL A 251 -14.95 -1.73 -17.53
N ILE A 252 -14.44 -0.55 -17.13
CA ILE A 252 -13.20 -0.42 -16.37
C ILE A 252 -13.55 0.02 -14.95
N ALA A 253 -13.19 -0.79 -13.97
CA ALA A 253 -13.47 -0.54 -12.56
C ALA A 253 -12.41 -1.20 -11.67
N TYR A 254 -12.09 -0.63 -10.50
CA TYR A 254 -11.08 -1.15 -9.58
C TYR A 254 -11.63 -1.29 -8.15
N GLY A 255 -10.96 -2.07 -7.30
CA GLY A 255 -11.37 -2.26 -5.91
C GLY A 255 -12.82 -2.71 -5.77
N SER A 256 -13.59 -2.12 -4.84
CA SER A 256 -14.97 -2.53 -4.58
C SER A 256 -15.92 -2.35 -5.76
N SER A 257 -15.78 -1.27 -6.54
CA SER A 257 -16.63 -1.01 -7.71
C SER A 257 -16.51 -2.09 -8.78
N SER A 258 -15.33 -2.72 -8.91
CA SER A 258 -15.14 -3.86 -9.81
C SER A 258 -15.99 -5.07 -9.42
N ARG A 259 -16.25 -5.31 -8.12
CA ARG A 259 -17.13 -6.41 -7.67
C ARG A 259 -18.57 -6.17 -8.11
N VAL A 260 -19.04 -4.94 -7.95
CA VAL A 260 -20.40 -4.55 -8.37
C VAL A 260 -20.52 -4.67 -9.89
N ALA A 261 -19.49 -4.25 -10.63
CA ALA A 261 -19.42 -4.38 -12.07
C ALA A 261 -19.51 -5.85 -12.53
N LYS A 262 -18.81 -6.78 -11.86
CA LYS A 262 -18.89 -8.23 -12.17
C LYS A 262 -20.33 -8.75 -12.12
N SER A 263 -21.09 -8.40 -11.08
CA SER A 263 -22.49 -8.80 -10.94
C SER A 263 -23.38 -8.20 -12.03
N ALA A 264 -23.22 -6.91 -12.33
CA ALA A 264 -23.97 -6.24 -13.39
C ALA A 264 -23.66 -6.81 -14.78
N ILE A 265 -22.39 -7.09 -15.06
CA ILE A 265 -21.92 -7.73 -16.29
C ILE A 265 -22.55 -9.12 -16.44
N ALA A 266 -22.54 -9.95 -15.39
CA ALA A 266 -23.15 -11.27 -15.45
C ALA A 266 -24.64 -11.20 -15.84
N LEU A 267 -25.40 -10.26 -15.26
CA LEU A 267 -26.80 -10.03 -15.60
C LEU A 267 -26.98 -9.52 -17.04
N ALA A 268 -26.14 -8.59 -17.49
CA ALA A 268 -26.19 -8.07 -18.86
C ALA A 268 -25.90 -9.16 -19.89
N ARG A 269 -24.89 -10.01 -19.64
CA ARG A 269 -24.58 -11.17 -20.50
C ARG A 269 -25.71 -12.19 -20.53
N ALA A 270 -26.38 -12.45 -19.40
CA ALA A 270 -27.55 -13.31 -19.36
C ALA A 270 -28.72 -12.79 -20.23
N ASN A 271 -28.75 -11.48 -20.51
CA ASN A 271 -29.70 -10.84 -21.43
C ASN A 271 -29.14 -10.66 -22.86
N GLY A 272 -28.05 -11.34 -23.20
CA GLY A 272 -27.46 -11.32 -24.55
C GLY A 272 -26.55 -10.11 -24.84
N VAL A 273 -26.26 -9.25 -23.86
CA VAL A 273 -25.35 -8.10 -24.05
C VAL A 273 -23.90 -8.56 -23.88
N LYS A 274 -23.07 -8.36 -24.92
CA LYS A 274 -21.65 -8.71 -24.89
C LYS A 274 -20.83 -7.62 -24.17
N VAL A 275 -20.78 -7.71 -22.85
CA VAL A 275 -20.00 -6.79 -22.01
C VAL A 275 -18.89 -7.53 -21.25
N GLY A 276 -17.71 -6.92 -21.18
CA GLY A 276 -16.53 -7.40 -20.48
C GLY A 276 -16.09 -6.48 -19.35
N LEU A 277 -15.19 -6.98 -18.49
CA LEU A 277 -14.54 -6.23 -17.40
C LEU A 277 -13.04 -6.20 -17.64
N LEU A 278 -12.45 -5.02 -17.48
CA LEU A 278 -11.02 -4.85 -17.25
C LEU A 278 -10.83 -4.18 -15.90
N ARG A 279 -10.20 -4.88 -14.96
CA ARG A 279 -9.91 -4.37 -13.61
C ARG A 279 -8.41 -4.13 -13.46
N PRO A 280 -7.98 -2.86 -13.33
CA PRO A 280 -6.62 -2.54 -12.90
C PRO A 280 -6.38 -3.01 -11.45
N ILE A 281 -5.27 -3.71 -11.23
CA ILE A 281 -4.79 -4.13 -9.91
C ILE A 281 -3.61 -3.24 -9.49
N THR A 282 -2.72 -2.90 -10.44
CA THR A 282 -1.59 -1.98 -10.27
C THR A 282 -1.44 -1.04 -11.45
#